data_AF-A0A6N2HY32-F1
#
_entry.id   AF-A0A6N2HY32-F1
#
_cell.length_a   1.000
_cell.length_b   1.000
_cell.length_c   1.000
_cell.angle_alpha   90.00
_cell.angle_beta   90.00
_cell.angle_gamma   90.00
#
_symmetry.space_group_name_H-M   'P 1'
#
loop_
_entity.id
_entity.type
_entity.pdbx_description
1 polymer ?
#
loop_
_entity_poly.entity_id
_entity_poly.type
_entity_poly.pdbx_seq_one_letter_code
_entity_poly.pdbx_strand_id
1 'polypeptide(L)'
;MRPDRRTRRRAAVALGVVAGVALSSGCGDTGGLHSAGPTPTAIGPARLWPRLPPASAAPYDYGEGETARIPGIAVPDGDVRRLDPVAVVRAGVGARTNRTSGTADLPADVVRKIDACPAEPASCPVLPPYFRDLTGDGREEMVIGIQLPGRQLSIRVYMPDSGGLTRILSTSDAVISVELAGRDLIVRAPSAITGYEYRTAWSWDAGQRAMLPARDEILRIPPSRTPRPSLTTSRPAVSPPATSPGVLAERR
;
A
#
# COMPACT_ATOMS: atom_id res chain seq x y z
N MET A 1 -60.88 59.23 -15.13
CA MET A 1 -61.98 59.17 -16.12
C MET A 1 -61.62 58.09 -17.14
N ARG A 2 -62.45 57.04 -17.27
CA ARG A 2 -62.38 55.94 -18.26
C ARG A 2 -62.55 56.50 -19.71
N PRO A 3 -62.23 55.79 -20.82
CA PRO A 3 -62.47 54.35 -21.03
C PRO A 3 -61.47 53.56 -21.92
N ASP A 4 -61.48 52.23 -21.77
CA ASP A 4 -61.84 51.19 -22.77
C ASP A 4 -60.76 50.85 -23.81
N ARG A 5 -60.16 49.65 -23.73
CA ARG A 5 -60.69 48.33 -24.17
C ARG A 5 -60.95 48.26 -25.68
N ARG A 6 -60.16 47.43 -26.37
CA ARG A 6 -60.56 46.14 -27.02
C ARG A 6 -59.49 45.76 -28.05
N THR A 7 -58.64 44.79 -27.74
CA THR A 7 -58.76 43.37 -28.12
C THR A 7 -58.82 43.06 -29.61
N ARG A 8 -58.04 42.02 -29.96
CA ARG A 8 -58.01 41.17 -31.18
C ARG A 8 -56.90 41.58 -32.15
N ARG A 9 -56.05 40.69 -32.67
CA ARG A 9 -56.01 39.22 -32.64
C ARG A 9 -54.61 38.80 -33.11
N ARG A 10 -54.02 37.83 -32.40
CA ARG A 10 -53.24 36.68 -32.93
C ARG A 10 -52.55 36.88 -34.29
N ALA A 11 -51.25 37.08 -34.30
CA ALA A 11 -50.34 36.56 -35.33
C ALA A 11 -48.88 36.87 -34.98
N ALA A 12 -48.30 36.16 -33.99
CA ALA A 12 -46.84 36.06 -33.85
C ALA A 12 -46.44 34.90 -32.92
N VAL A 13 -47.19 33.79 -32.95
CA VAL A 13 -46.69 32.50 -32.43
C VAL A 13 -46.18 31.75 -33.65
N ALA A 14 -44.97 32.08 -34.10
CA ALA A 14 -44.36 31.34 -35.22
C ALA A 14 -42.82 31.39 -35.29
N LEU A 15 -42.13 32.20 -34.48
CA LEU A 15 -40.67 32.35 -34.60
C LEU A 15 -39.89 32.15 -33.29
N GLY A 16 -40.37 31.24 -32.43
CA GLY A 16 -39.70 30.90 -31.17
C GLY A 16 -39.60 29.39 -30.90
N VAL A 17 -39.81 28.54 -31.91
CA VAL A 17 -39.79 27.07 -31.76
C VAL A 17 -38.61 26.42 -32.53
N VAL A 18 -37.89 27.17 -33.38
CA VAL A 18 -36.85 26.58 -34.24
C VAL A 18 -35.45 26.56 -33.59
N ALA A 19 -35.24 27.22 -32.45
CA ALA A 19 -33.93 27.22 -31.77
C ALA A 19 -33.84 26.23 -30.57
N GLY A 20 -34.83 25.34 -30.40
CA GLY A 20 -34.91 24.43 -29.23
C GLY A 20 -34.72 22.94 -29.53
N VAL A 21 -34.42 22.53 -30.76
CA VAL A 21 -34.41 21.10 -31.17
C VAL A 21 -32.99 20.56 -31.43
N ALA A 22 -31.94 21.37 -31.30
CA ALA A 22 -30.56 20.95 -31.59
C ALA A 22 -29.82 20.27 -30.42
N LEU A 23 -30.52 19.57 -29.52
CA LEU A 23 -29.89 18.86 -28.38
C LEU A 23 -30.25 17.36 -28.28
N SER A 24 -30.86 16.77 -29.30
CA SER A 24 -31.37 15.38 -29.22
C SER A 24 -30.83 14.46 -30.32
N SER A 25 -29.53 14.52 -30.63
CA SER A 25 -28.84 13.46 -31.39
C SER A 25 -27.44 13.20 -30.85
N GLY A 26 -27.39 12.85 -29.56
CA GLY A 26 -26.23 12.27 -28.90
C GLY A 26 -26.61 10.94 -28.23
N CYS A 27 -27.52 10.16 -28.83
CA CYS A 27 -27.57 8.73 -28.54
C CYS A 27 -26.27 8.17 -29.08
N GLY A 28 -25.24 8.13 -28.22
CA GLY A 28 -24.06 7.32 -28.48
C GLY A 28 -24.56 5.93 -28.86
N ASP A 29 -24.08 5.42 -29.98
CA ASP A 29 -24.18 4.01 -30.30
C ASP A 29 -23.73 3.27 -29.04
N THR A 30 -24.70 2.71 -28.30
CA THR A 30 -24.40 1.83 -27.19
C THR A 30 -23.87 0.59 -27.88
N GLY A 31 -22.59 0.60 -28.24
CA GLY A 31 -21.90 -0.50 -28.89
C GLY A 31 -22.36 -1.75 -28.19
N GLY A 32 -23.17 -2.55 -28.91
CA GLY A 32 -24.02 -3.55 -28.28
C GLY A 32 -23.18 -4.45 -27.40
N LEU A 33 -23.70 -4.86 -26.24
CA LEU A 33 -23.04 -5.88 -25.44
C LEU A 33 -22.90 -7.13 -26.31
N HIS A 34 -21.72 -7.32 -26.89
CA HIS A 34 -21.41 -8.52 -27.62
C HIS A 34 -21.24 -9.64 -26.60
N SER A 35 -22.02 -10.70 -26.78
CA SER A 35 -21.84 -11.91 -26.01
C SER A 35 -20.38 -12.36 -26.13
N ALA A 36 -19.71 -12.56 -24.99
CA ALA A 36 -18.37 -13.15 -24.94
C ALA A 36 -18.39 -14.67 -25.24
N GLY A 37 -19.52 -15.19 -25.74
CA GLY A 37 -19.81 -16.60 -25.89
C GLY A 37 -20.37 -17.23 -24.61
N PRO A 38 -20.67 -18.54 -24.64
CA PRO A 38 -21.10 -19.29 -23.46
C PRO A 38 -20.04 -19.21 -22.36
N THR A 39 -20.44 -18.87 -21.13
CA THR A 39 -19.56 -19.00 -19.97
C THR A 39 -19.28 -20.49 -19.74
N PRO A 40 -18.01 -20.92 -19.64
CA PRO A 40 -17.70 -22.30 -19.29
C PRO A 40 -18.37 -22.68 -17.96
N THR A 41 -18.95 -23.88 -17.90
CA THR A 41 -19.50 -24.42 -16.64
C THR A 41 -18.37 -24.50 -15.61
N ALA A 42 -18.63 -24.02 -14.39
CA ALA A 42 -17.67 -24.11 -13.30
C ALA A 42 -17.33 -25.58 -13.02
N ILE A 43 -16.05 -25.93 -13.10
CA ILE A 43 -15.54 -27.25 -12.72
C ILE A 43 -15.15 -27.18 -11.24
N GLY A 44 -15.90 -27.86 -10.39
CA GLY A 44 -15.60 -27.97 -8.97
C GLY A 44 -14.40 -28.89 -8.68
N PRO A 45 -13.83 -28.83 -7.46
CA PRO A 45 -12.74 -29.70 -7.07
C PRO A 45 -13.15 -31.19 -7.12
N ALA A 46 -12.34 -32.02 -7.77
CA ALA A 46 -12.52 -33.47 -7.73
C ALA A 46 -11.97 -34.05 -6.43
N ARG A 47 -12.76 -34.88 -5.73
CA ARG A 47 -12.28 -35.57 -4.53
C ARG A 47 -11.46 -36.80 -4.91
N LEU A 48 -10.14 -36.72 -4.77
CA LEU A 48 -9.23 -37.81 -5.13
C LEU A 48 -9.31 -39.01 -4.16
N TRP A 49 -9.49 -38.77 -2.85
CA TRP A 49 -9.55 -39.80 -1.81
C TRP A 49 -10.79 -39.67 -0.93
N PRO A 50 -11.95 -40.19 -1.35
CA PRO A 50 -13.21 -40.00 -0.64
C PRO A 50 -13.31 -40.67 0.73
N ARG A 51 -12.46 -41.67 0.99
CA ARG A 51 -12.43 -42.44 2.25
C ARG A 51 -11.32 -41.97 3.21
N LEU A 52 -10.67 -40.84 2.94
CA LEU A 52 -9.65 -40.30 3.84
C LEU A 52 -10.32 -39.96 5.19
N PRO A 53 -9.80 -40.46 6.33
CA PRO A 53 -10.35 -40.14 7.63
C PRO A 53 -10.17 -38.64 7.94
N PRO A 54 -11.02 -38.04 8.80
CA PRO A 54 -10.87 -36.65 9.22
C PRO A 54 -9.49 -36.40 9.84
N ALA A 55 -8.99 -35.16 9.68
CA ALA A 55 -7.77 -34.73 10.36
C ALA A 55 -7.93 -34.91 11.88
N SER A 56 -6.94 -35.55 12.51
CA SER A 56 -6.95 -35.87 13.93
C SER A 56 -6.33 -34.79 14.82
N ALA A 57 -5.62 -33.83 14.22
CA ALA A 57 -4.97 -32.73 14.91
C ALA A 57 -4.85 -31.53 13.96
N ALA A 58 -4.75 -30.34 14.53
CA ALA A 58 -4.39 -29.15 13.79
C ALA A 58 -2.93 -29.26 13.30
N PRO A 59 -2.62 -28.79 12.08
CA PRO A 59 -1.24 -28.61 11.66
C PRO A 59 -0.54 -27.54 12.53
N TYR A 60 0.78 -27.40 12.36
CA TYR A 60 1.60 -26.35 12.99
C TYR A 60 0.89 -24.98 12.94
N ASP A 61 1.15 -24.13 13.94
CA ASP A 61 0.55 -22.81 14.20
C ASP A 61 0.88 -21.78 13.09
N TYR A 62 0.47 -22.10 11.88
CA TYR A 62 0.67 -21.30 10.68
C TYR A 62 -0.55 -20.39 10.55
N GLY A 63 -0.38 -19.14 10.94
CA GLY A 63 -1.38 -18.10 10.74
C GLY A 63 -2.23 -17.75 11.96
N GLU A 64 -1.87 -18.15 13.19
CA GLU A 64 -2.42 -17.46 14.35
C GLU A 64 -1.75 -16.09 14.54
N GLY A 65 -2.58 -15.09 14.82
CA GLY A 65 -2.13 -13.72 15.01
C GLY A 65 -1.75 -13.46 16.46
N GLU A 66 -0.49 -13.08 16.69
CA GLU A 66 -0.05 -12.61 18.00
C GLU A 66 -0.52 -11.17 18.24
N THR A 67 -1.15 -10.95 19.40
CA THR A 67 -1.57 -9.62 19.82
C THR A 67 -0.92 -9.23 21.15
N ALA A 68 -0.73 -7.93 21.35
CA ALA A 68 -0.16 -7.41 22.59
C ALA A 68 -0.80 -6.08 22.96
N ARG A 69 -1.30 -5.97 24.20
CA ARG A 69 -1.73 -4.68 24.76
C ARG A 69 -0.50 -3.82 25.01
N ILE A 70 -0.52 -2.59 24.53
CA ILE A 70 0.61 -1.66 24.70
C ILE A 70 0.46 -0.95 26.04
N PRO A 71 1.42 -1.12 26.96
CA PRO A 71 1.35 -0.53 28.29
C PRO A 71 1.54 1.00 28.23
N GLY A 72 0.86 1.73 29.10
CA GLY A 72 1.08 3.17 29.29
C GLY A 72 0.60 4.08 28.15
N ILE A 73 0.03 3.53 27.07
CA ILE A 73 -0.54 4.33 25.98
C ILE A 73 -2.06 4.39 26.15
N ALA A 74 -2.57 5.59 26.40
CA ALA A 74 -3.98 5.91 26.38
C ALA A 74 -4.36 6.47 24.99
N VAL A 75 -5.50 6.04 24.48
CA VAL A 75 -6.07 6.52 23.22
C VAL A 75 -7.51 6.95 23.50
N PRO A 76 -7.70 8.07 24.22
CA PRO A 76 -9.05 8.60 24.42
C PRO A 76 -9.67 8.89 23.06
N ASP A 77 -10.98 8.64 22.95
CA ASP A 77 -11.77 8.78 21.71
C ASP A 77 -11.34 7.86 20.53
N GLY A 78 -10.31 7.03 20.72
CA GLY A 78 -9.81 6.10 19.70
C GLY A 78 -8.97 6.75 18.60
N ASP A 79 -8.55 8.01 18.75
CA ASP A 79 -7.76 8.72 17.74
C ASP A 79 -6.25 8.44 17.87
N VAL A 80 -5.77 7.48 17.08
CA VAL A 80 -4.35 7.11 17.03
C VAL A 80 -3.45 8.16 16.38
N ARG A 81 -4.00 9.12 15.61
CA ARG A 81 -3.20 10.13 14.90
C ARG A 81 -2.52 11.12 15.84
N ARG A 82 -3.03 11.22 17.08
CA ARG A 82 -2.51 12.10 18.13
C ARG A 82 -1.36 11.48 18.91
N LEU A 83 -1.06 10.20 18.69
CA LEU A 83 -0.01 9.50 19.39
C LEU A 83 1.36 9.85 18.81
N ASP A 84 2.37 9.92 19.69
CA ASP A 84 3.76 9.93 19.24
C ASP A 84 4.15 8.51 18.78
N PRO A 85 4.47 8.30 17.49
CA PRO A 85 4.81 6.98 16.97
C PRO A 85 6.06 6.39 17.65
N VAL A 86 7.03 7.21 18.05
CA VAL A 86 8.23 6.74 18.77
C VAL A 86 7.86 6.26 20.16
N ALA A 87 7.02 7.01 20.88
CA ALA A 87 6.55 6.60 22.21
C ALA A 87 5.75 5.29 22.16
N VAL A 88 4.91 5.11 21.14
CA VAL A 88 4.17 3.85 20.94
C VAL A 88 5.12 2.68 20.68
N VAL A 89 6.11 2.86 19.80
CA VAL A 89 7.09 1.80 19.51
C VAL A 89 7.87 1.42 20.77
N ARG A 90 8.34 2.41 21.56
CA ARG A 90 9.03 2.18 22.83
C ARG A 90 8.20 1.39 23.82
N ALA A 91 6.96 1.84 24.07
CA ALA A 91 6.03 1.14 24.94
C ALA A 91 5.77 -0.30 24.47
N GLY A 92 5.77 -0.52 23.15
CA GLY A 92 5.60 -1.82 22.53
C GLY A 92 6.82 -2.75 22.61
N VAL A 93 8.02 -2.29 22.96
CA VAL A 93 9.19 -3.17 23.18
C VAL A 93 8.99 -4.04 24.43
N GLY A 94 8.34 -3.52 25.46
CA GLY A 94 8.03 -4.25 26.70
C GLY A 94 6.68 -4.94 26.73
N ALA A 95 5.90 -4.87 25.63
CA ALA A 95 4.56 -5.42 25.59
C ALA A 95 4.61 -6.95 25.48
N ARG A 96 4.03 -7.64 26.47
CA ARG A 96 3.91 -9.10 26.42
C ARG A 96 2.83 -9.49 25.42
N THR A 97 3.18 -10.43 24.55
CA THR A 97 2.24 -11.07 23.64
C THR A 97 1.37 -12.05 24.43
N ASN A 98 0.16 -12.29 23.92
CA ASN A 98 -0.74 -13.32 24.46
C ASN A 98 -0.20 -14.75 24.25
N ARG A 99 0.83 -14.93 23.42
CA ARG A 99 1.49 -16.20 23.10
C ARG A 99 2.98 -16.03 22.84
N THR A 100 3.76 -17.08 23.06
CA THR A 100 5.21 -17.09 22.80
C THR A 100 5.46 -17.62 21.39
N SER A 101 5.03 -16.92 20.33
CA SER A 101 5.22 -17.38 18.94
C SER A 101 6.40 -16.71 18.22
N GLY A 102 7.22 -15.93 18.97
CA GLY A 102 8.54 -15.51 18.51
C GLY A 102 8.51 -14.51 17.35
N THR A 103 7.40 -13.80 17.14
CA THR A 103 7.27 -12.74 16.11
C THR A 103 8.00 -11.44 16.49
N ALA A 104 9.32 -11.60 16.57
CA ALA A 104 10.43 -10.65 16.56
C ALA A 104 10.39 -9.54 17.63
N ASP A 105 11.03 -9.85 18.76
CA ASP A 105 11.68 -8.83 19.57
C ASP A 105 12.62 -8.00 18.69
N LEU A 106 12.63 -6.69 18.90
CA LEU A 106 13.57 -5.84 18.17
C LEU A 106 14.99 -6.12 18.68
N PRO A 107 16.00 -6.15 17.80
CA PRO A 107 17.39 -6.24 18.22
C PRO A 107 17.75 -5.15 19.24
N ALA A 108 18.56 -5.49 20.25
CA ALA A 108 18.88 -4.57 21.35
C ALA A 108 19.53 -3.25 20.86
N ASP A 109 20.27 -3.27 19.77
CA ASP A 109 20.83 -2.06 19.16
C ASP A 109 19.76 -1.17 18.51
N VAL A 110 18.74 -1.76 17.89
CA VAL A 110 17.57 -1.04 17.36
C VAL A 110 16.79 -0.41 18.51
N VAL A 111 16.58 -1.14 19.62
CA VAL A 111 15.93 -0.60 20.82
C VAL A 111 16.68 0.63 21.35
N ARG A 112 18.01 0.57 21.49
CA ARG A 112 18.81 1.73 21.91
C ARG A 112 18.66 2.93 20.97
N LYS A 113 18.61 2.71 19.65
CA LYS A 113 18.38 3.80 18.68
C LYS A 113 16.99 4.39 18.81
N ILE A 114 15.97 3.56 19.04
CA ILE A 114 14.62 4.02 19.33
C ILE A 114 14.60 4.88 20.59
N ASP A 115 15.33 4.49 21.64
CA ASP A 115 15.46 5.26 22.89
C ASP A 115 16.23 6.58 22.73
N ALA A 116 17.08 6.69 21.71
CA ALA A 116 17.81 7.91 21.38
C ALA A 116 17.01 8.89 20.49
N CYS A 117 15.92 8.48 19.83
CA CYS A 117 15.20 9.28 18.82
C CYS A 117 14.91 10.77 19.19
N PRO A 118 14.47 11.14 20.42
CA PRO A 118 14.26 12.53 20.82
C PRO A 118 15.53 13.39 20.79
N ALA A 119 16.68 12.79 21.08
CA ALA A 119 17.98 13.45 21.04
C ALA A 119 18.61 13.36 19.64
N GLU A 120 18.35 12.27 18.91
CA GLU A 120 18.95 11.96 17.62
C GLU A 120 17.88 11.65 16.54
N PRO A 121 17.01 12.61 16.18
CA PRO A 121 15.88 12.35 15.28
C PRO A 121 16.31 11.89 13.88
N ALA A 122 17.47 12.35 13.40
CA ALA A 122 18.02 11.95 12.11
C ALA A 122 18.46 10.47 12.06
N SER A 123 18.75 9.87 13.21
CA SER A 123 19.17 8.46 13.35
C SER A 123 18.01 7.55 13.76
N CYS A 124 16.80 8.09 13.92
CA CYS A 124 15.66 7.35 14.42
C CYS A 124 15.20 6.29 13.39
N PRO A 125 15.16 4.99 13.75
CA PRO A 125 14.79 3.93 12.80
C PRO A 125 13.27 3.83 12.57
N VAL A 126 12.46 4.59 13.31
CA VAL A 126 11.00 4.58 13.20
C VAL A 126 10.58 5.43 11.99
N LEU A 127 9.89 4.81 11.04
CA LEU A 127 9.35 5.49 9.86
C LEU A 127 8.09 6.29 10.22
N PRO A 128 7.74 7.32 9.42
CA PRO A 128 6.44 8.00 9.56
C PRO A 128 5.27 7.00 9.51
N PRO A 129 4.29 7.13 10.41
CA PRO A 129 3.15 6.22 10.45
C PRO A 129 2.18 6.47 9.28
N TYR A 130 1.49 5.40 8.87
CA TYR A 130 0.30 5.47 8.02
C TYR A 130 -0.94 5.17 8.85
N PHE A 131 -2.04 5.85 8.58
CA PHE A 131 -3.30 5.70 9.30
C PHE A 131 -4.41 5.28 8.34
N ARG A 132 -5.12 4.20 8.68
CA ARG A 132 -6.18 3.65 7.84
C ARG A 132 -7.11 2.77 8.67
N ASP A 133 -8.41 2.83 8.36
CA ASP A 133 -9.40 1.84 8.82
C ASP A 133 -9.17 0.49 8.11
N LEU A 134 -8.41 -0.41 8.75
CA LEU A 134 -8.09 -1.77 8.32
C LEU A 134 -9.07 -2.79 8.91
N THR A 135 -9.58 -2.54 10.12
CA THR A 135 -10.50 -3.45 10.82
C THR A 135 -11.95 -3.33 10.32
N GLY A 136 -12.29 -2.16 9.79
CA GLY A 136 -13.60 -1.84 9.26
C GLY A 136 -14.60 -1.31 10.27
N ASP A 137 -14.16 -0.93 11.47
CA ASP A 137 -15.00 -0.39 12.53
C ASP A 137 -15.18 1.14 12.45
N GLY A 138 -14.55 1.78 11.45
CA GLY A 138 -14.60 3.22 11.22
C GLY A 138 -13.57 4.03 12.03
N ARG A 139 -12.71 3.37 12.81
CA ARG A 139 -11.53 3.97 13.42
C ARG A 139 -10.31 3.62 12.60
N GLU A 140 -9.31 4.49 12.63
CA GLU A 140 -8.06 4.21 11.95
C GLU A 140 -7.13 3.39 12.85
N GLU A 141 -6.50 2.39 12.27
CA GLU A 141 -5.31 1.75 12.80
C GLU A 141 -4.06 2.54 12.40
N MET A 142 -3.01 2.43 13.21
CA MET A 142 -1.69 2.99 12.93
C MET A 142 -0.72 1.90 12.44
N VAL A 143 -0.24 2.05 11.21
CA VAL A 143 0.80 1.21 10.60
C VAL A 143 2.15 1.91 10.75
N ILE A 144 3.14 1.22 11.35
CA ILE A 144 4.49 1.74 11.56
C ILE A 144 5.52 0.75 11.00
N GLY A 145 6.50 1.27 10.28
CA GLY A 145 7.73 0.55 9.94
C GLY A 145 8.88 0.92 10.87
N ILE A 146 9.72 -0.05 11.22
CA ILE A 146 10.94 0.14 12.01
C ILE A 146 12.09 -0.48 11.22
N GLN A 147 13.05 0.35 10.81
CA GLN A 147 14.21 -0.12 10.07
C GLN A 147 15.08 -1.04 10.93
N LEU A 148 15.41 -2.21 10.38
CA LEU A 148 16.29 -3.19 10.98
C LEU A 148 17.61 -3.29 10.19
N PRO A 149 18.67 -3.86 10.78
CA PRO A 149 19.89 -4.18 10.03
C PRO A 149 19.62 -5.08 8.81
N GLY A 150 20.50 -5.01 7.80
CA GLY A 150 20.42 -5.90 6.63
C GLY A 150 19.26 -5.59 5.68
N ARG A 151 18.80 -4.33 5.61
CA ARG A 151 17.66 -3.88 4.78
C ARG A 151 16.34 -4.58 5.14
N GLN A 152 16.22 -5.05 6.37
CA GLN A 152 14.96 -5.57 6.89
C GLN A 152 14.10 -4.45 7.46
N LEU A 153 12.80 -4.69 7.51
CA LEU A 153 11.81 -3.78 8.07
C LEU A 153 10.88 -4.58 8.98
N SER A 154 10.77 -4.16 10.24
CA SER A 154 9.68 -4.62 11.11
C SER A 154 8.45 -3.77 10.82
N ILE A 155 7.34 -4.42 10.51
CA ILE A 155 6.05 -3.80 10.25
C ILE A 155 5.14 -4.12 11.44
N ARG A 156 4.55 -3.07 12.02
CA ARG A 156 3.64 -3.17 13.16
C ARG A 156 2.35 -2.45 12.85
N VAL A 157 1.23 -3.03 13.29
CA VAL A 157 -0.09 -2.39 13.19
C VAL A 157 -0.69 -2.32 14.59
N TYR A 158 -1.17 -1.13 14.93
CA TYR A 158 -1.74 -0.82 16.24
C TYR A 158 -3.18 -0.36 16.09
N MET A 159 -4.08 -1.03 16.81
CA MET A 159 -5.51 -0.78 16.84
C MET A 159 -5.89 -0.09 18.16
N PRO A 160 -6.67 1.00 18.11
CA PRO A 160 -7.28 1.56 19.30
C PRO A 160 -8.31 0.57 19.88
N ASP A 161 -8.17 0.22 21.15
CA ASP A 161 -9.05 -0.75 21.81
C ASP A 161 -9.29 -0.36 23.26
N SER A 162 -10.57 -0.19 23.63
CA SER A 162 -10.98 0.02 25.03
C SER A 162 -10.19 1.14 25.72
N GLY A 163 -10.06 2.29 25.05
CA GLY A 163 -9.34 3.48 25.53
C GLY A 163 -7.81 3.37 25.57
N GLY A 164 -7.23 2.28 25.05
CA GLY A 164 -5.77 2.14 24.88
C GLY A 164 -5.44 1.57 23.51
N LEU A 165 -4.27 0.93 23.41
CA LEU A 165 -3.72 0.50 22.13
C LEU A 165 -3.32 -0.98 22.17
N THR A 166 -3.71 -1.73 21.14
CA THR A 166 -3.36 -3.14 20.97
C THR A 166 -2.58 -3.32 19.67
N ARG A 167 -1.41 -3.95 19.71
CA ARG A 167 -0.71 -4.40 18.49
C ARG A 167 -1.44 -5.61 17.93
N ILE A 168 -1.87 -5.51 16.68
CA ILE A 168 -2.63 -6.55 15.96
C ILE A 168 -1.86 -7.15 14.78
N LEU A 169 -0.70 -6.59 14.41
CA LEU A 169 0.28 -7.18 13.50
C LEU A 169 1.70 -6.93 14.04
N SER A 170 2.54 -7.95 13.97
CA SER A 170 3.99 -7.85 14.18
C SER A 170 4.67 -8.80 13.20
N THR A 171 5.34 -8.27 12.19
CA THR A 171 6.12 -9.06 11.24
C THR A 171 7.40 -8.34 10.87
N SER A 172 8.40 -9.06 10.37
CA SER A 172 9.65 -8.50 9.88
C SER A 172 10.10 -9.24 8.62
N ASP A 173 10.52 -8.50 7.60
CA ASP A 173 10.99 -9.10 6.35
C ASP A 173 12.02 -8.19 5.64
N ALA A 174 12.70 -8.71 4.63
CA ALA A 174 13.50 -7.96 3.65
C ALA A 174 12.58 -7.24 2.66
N VAL A 175 11.83 -6.26 3.14
CA VAL A 175 10.74 -5.61 2.42
C VAL A 175 11.22 -4.85 1.16
N ILE A 176 10.57 -5.13 0.03
CA ILE A 176 10.64 -4.35 -1.22
C ILE A 176 9.64 -3.19 -1.17
N SER A 177 8.38 -3.48 -0.81
CA SER A 177 7.33 -2.48 -0.63
C SER A 177 6.28 -2.94 0.39
N VAL A 178 5.63 -1.95 1.00
CA VAL A 178 4.40 -2.14 1.79
C VAL A 178 3.32 -1.31 1.12
N GLU A 179 2.22 -1.94 0.76
CA GLU A 179 1.14 -1.35 -0.03
C GLU A 179 -0.20 -1.59 0.68
N LEU A 180 -1.19 -0.73 0.41
CA LEU A 180 -2.56 -0.91 0.88
C LEU A 180 -3.47 -1.19 -0.31
N ALA A 181 -4.27 -2.26 -0.20
CA ALA A 181 -5.34 -2.58 -1.15
C ALA A 181 -6.65 -2.77 -0.39
N GLY A 182 -7.51 -1.76 -0.42
CA GLY A 182 -8.72 -1.76 0.41
C GLY A 182 -8.34 -1.69 1.90
N ARG A 183 -8.54 -2.81 2.60
CA ARG A 183 -8.20 -3.02 4.03
C ARG A 183 -7.02 -3.97 4.23
N ASP A 184 -6.46 -4.50 3.14
CA ASP A 184 -5.35 -5.43 3.21
C ASP A 184 -4.02 -4.68 3.18
N LEU A 185 -3.10 -5.10 4.04
CA LEU A 185 -1.71 -4.67 4.02
C LEU A 185 -0.89 -5.68 3.20
N ILE A 186 -0.39 -5.25 2.06
CA ILE A 186 0.38 -6.09 1.14
C ILE A 186 1.87 -5.85 1.38
N VAL A 187 2.60 -6.89 1.75
CA VAL A 187 4.06 -6.87 1.90
C VAL A 187 4.68 -7.62 0.75
N ARG A 188 5.61 -6.97 0.05
CA ARG A 188 6.42 -7.59 -1.01
C ARG A 188 7.84 -7.79 -0.50
N ALA A 189 8.39 -8.98 -0.72
CA ALA A 189 9.74 -9.37 -0.29
C ALA A 189 10.41 -10.26 -1.35
N PRO A 190 11.75 -10.30 -1.43
CA PRO A 190 12.43 -11.20 -2.35
C PRO A 190 12.15 -12.66 -1.96
N SER A 191 12.00 -13.54 -2.95
CA SER A 191 11.92 -14.97 -2.72
C SER A 191 13.31 -15.59 -2.64
N ALA A 192 13.42 -16.74 -1.97
CA ALA A 192 14.59 -17.63 -2.08
C ALA A 192 14.72 -18.25 -3.49
N ILE A 193 13.65 -18.23 -4.28
CA ILE A 193 13.65 -18.70 -5.66
C ILE A 193 14.09 -17.54 -6.57
N THR A 194 15.20 -17.72 -7.28
CA THR A 194 15.74 -16.70 -8.20
C THR A 194 14.70 -16.26 -9.23
N GLY A 195 14.49 -14.95 -9.33
CA GLY A 195 13.54 -14.35 -10.26
C GLY A 195 12.08 -14.35 -9.77
N TYR A 196 11.87 -14.59 -8.46
CA TYR A 196 10.55 -14.52 -7.83
C TYR A 196 10.55 -13.61 -6.60
N GLU A 197 9.37 -13.14 -6.24
CA GLU A 197 9.09 -12.39 -5.02
C GLU A 197 7.93 -13.04 -4.27
N TYR A 198 7.92 -12.90 -2.95
CA TYR A 198 6.75 -13.13 -2.12
C TYR A 198 5.86 -11.89 -2.15
N ARG A 199 4.55 -12.10 -2.23
CA ARG A 199 3.53 -11.09 -1.99
C ARG A 199 2.53 -11.64 -0.98
N THR A 200 2.62 -11.15 0.25
CA THR A 200 1.77 -11.57 1.35
C THR A 200 0.75 -10.46 1.65
N ALA A 201 -0.53 -10.77 1.56
CA ALA A 201 -1.61 -9.89 1.97
C ALA A 201 -2.05 -10.25 3.40
N TRP A 202 -1.94 -9.28 4.30
CA TRP A 202 -2.41 -9.37 5.67
C TRP A 202 -3.78 -8.72 5.79
N SER A 203 -4.74 -9.43 6.35
CA SER A 203 -6.12 -8.98 6.50
C SER A 203 -6.59 -9.16 7.93
N TRP A 204 -7.51 -8.28 8.36
CA TRP A 204 -8.12 -8.37 9.68
C TRP A 204 -8.99 -9.62 9.82
N ASP A 205 -8.72 -10.41 10.87
CA ASP A 205 -9.59 -11.48 11.32
C ASP A 205 -10.25 -11.11 12.65
N ALA A 206 -11.58 -10.95 12.62
CA ALA A 206 -12.36 -10.55 13.79
C ALA A 206 -12.40 -11.63 14.89
N GLY A 207 -12.23 -12.91 14.52
CA GLY A 207 -12.26 -14.03 15.47
C GLY A 207 -10.99 -14.10 16.31
N GLN A 208 -9.83 -13.92 15.68
CA GLN A 208 -8.52 -13.86 16.33
C GLN A 208 -8.18 -12.47 16.87
N ARG A 209 -8.90 -11.44 16.43
CA ARG A 209 -8.62 -10.03 16.72
C ARG A 209 -7.19 -9.64 16.31
N ALA A 210 -6.74 -10.14 15.17
CA ALA A 210 -5.39 -9.92 14.64
C ALA A 210 -5.40 -9.81 13.12
N MET A 211 -4.35 -9.21 12.56
CA MET A 211 -4.07 -9.27 11.13
C MET A 211 -3.39 -10.61 10.82
N LEU A 212 -4.00 -11.42 9.98
CA LEU A 212 -3.50 -12.74 9.59
C LEU A 212 -3.03 -12.72 8.13
N PRO A 213 -2.07 -13.57 7.73
CA PRO A 213 -1.71 -13.72 6.33
C PRO A 213 -2.86 -14.41 5.60
N ALA A 214 -3.70 -13.64 4.91
CA ALA A 214 -4.89 -14.13 4.22
C ALA A 214 -4.56 -14.66 2.81
N ARG A 215 -3.45 -14.19 2.23
CA ARG A 215 -2.94 -14.69 0.95
C ARG A 215 -1.43 -14.59 0.94
N ASP A 216 -0.77 -15.65 0.49
CA ASP A 216 0.67 -15.66 0.25
C ASP A 216 0.94 -16.18 -1.16
N GLU A 217 1.59 -15.36 -1.99
CA GLU A 217 1.81 -15.64 -3.41
C GLU A 217 3.31 -15.60 -3.72
N ILE A 218 3.79 -16.58 -4.48
CA ILE A 218 5.14 -16.55 -5.08
C ILE A 218 4.99 -16.10 -6.53
N LEU A 219 5.35 -14.86 -6.80
CA LEU A 219 5.15 -14.23 -8.10
C LEU A 219 6.47 -14.17 -8.87
N ARG A 220 6.43 -14.49 -10.16
CA ARG A 220 7.59 -14.31 -11.04
C ARG A 220 7.82 -12.83 -11.25
N ILE A 221 9.04 -12.37 -10.99
CA ILE A 221 9.44 -11.00 -11.28
C ILE A 221 9.61 -10.88 -12.80
N PRO A 222 8.96 -9.90 -13.46
CA PRO A 222 9.17 -9.68 -14.88
C PRO A 222 10.65 -9.33 -15.14
N PRO A 223 11.25 -9.79 -16.26
CA PRO A 223 12.62 -9.42 -16.58
C PRO A 223 12.70 -7.89 -16.67
N SER A 224 13.66 -7.31 -15.95
CA SER A 224 13.94 -5.88 -16.00
C SER A 224 14.14 -5.47 -17.46
N ARG A 225 13.28 -4.59 -18.00
CA ARG A 225 13.59 -3.94 -19.27
C ARG A 225 14.83 -3.08 -19.02
N THR A 226 15.97 -3.50 -19.53
CA THR A 226 17.18 -2.68 -19.59
C THR A 226 16.80 -1.31 -20.14
N PRO A 227 17.21 -0.18 -19.53
CA PRO A 227 17.02 1.13 -20.14
C PRO A 227 17.65 1.07 -21.53
N ARG A 228 16.84 1.24 -22.58
CA ARG A 228 17.37 1.35 -23.94
C ARG A 228 18.27 2.59 -23.93
N PRO A 229 19.57 2.48 -24.23
CA PRO A 229 20.41 3.67 -24.33
C PRO A 229 19.77 4.58 -25.37
N SER A 230 19.39 5.78 -24.95
CA SER A 230 19.03 6.85 -25.87
C SER A 230 20.19 6.99 -26.84
N LEU A 231 19.96 6.72 -28.13
CA LEU A 231 20.94 6.96 -29.16
C LEU A 231 21.13 8.48 -29.23
N THR A 232 22.08 9.01 -28.46
CA THR A 232 22.59 10.35 -28.66
C THR A 232 23.32 10.31 -30.00
N THR A 233 22.68 10.83 -31.04
CA THR A 233 23.33 11.11 -32.32
C THR A 233 24.43 12.14 -32.08
N SER A 234 25.65 11.67 -31.83
CA SER A 234 26.85 12.51 -31.82
C SER A 234 27.08 13.04 -33.23
N ARG A 235 26.74 14.31 -33.43
CA ARG A 235 27.12 15.09 -34.61
C ARG A 235 28.65 15.21 -34.63
N PRO A 236 29.36 14.84 -35.72
CA PRO A 236 30.81 14.96 -35.75
C PRO A 236 31.23 16.43 -35.70
N ALA A 237 32.11 16.76 -34.76
CA ALA A 237 32.77 18.06 -34.69
C ALA A 237 33.92 18.10 -35.71
N VAL A 238 33.96 19.17 -36.51
CA VAL A 238 35.05 19.48 -37.43
C VAL A 238 36.24 20.00 -36.63
N SER A 239 37.40 19.33 -36.71
CA SER A 239 38.65 19.78 -36.10
C SER A 239 39.32 20.88 -36.92
N PRO A 240 39.77 22.01 -36.32
CA PRO A 240 40.68 22.94 -36.97
C PRO A 240 42.15 22.45 -36.92
N PRO A 241 43.01 22.88 -37.85
CA PRO A 241 44.39 22.40 -37.98
C PRO A 241 45.35 22.96 -36.92
N ALA A 242 46.38 22.17 -36.62
CA ALA A 242 47.41 22.42 -35.62
C ALA A 242 48.49 23.42 -36.11
N THR A 243 48.89 24.33 -35.23
CA THR A 243 50.04 25.23 -35.41
C THR A 243 51.25 24.67 -34.65
N SER A 244 52.34 24.41 -35.37
CA SER A 244 53.62 23.91 -34.83
C SER A 244 54.35 24.93 -33.94
N PRO A 245 55.11 24.47 -32.92
CA PRO A 245 55.82 25.35 -31.98
C PRO A 245 57.16 25.86 -32.53
N GLY A 246 57.42 27.14 -32.30
CA GLY A 246 58.67 27.83 -32.62
C GLY A 246 59.70 27.75 -31.50
N VAL A 247 60.93 27.46 -31.92
CA VAL A 247 62.24 27.46 -31.24
C VAL A 247 62.43 28.55 -30.18
N LEU A 248 62.95 28.19 -29.01
CA LEU A 248 63.59 29.14 -28.08
C LEU A 248 65.08 28.84 -27.98
N ALA A 249 65.89 29.85 -28.26
CA ALA A 249 67.34 29.83 -28.24
C ALA A 249 67.91 30.11 -26.83
N GLU A 250 69.15 29.66 -26.70
CA GLU A 250 70.09 29.68 -25.58
C GLU A 250 70.60 31.09 -25.20
N ARG A 251 70.86 31.32 -23.90
CA ARG A 251 72.02 32.05 -23.29
C ARG A 251 71.69 32.58 -21.88
N ARG A 252 72.32 32.02 -20.84
CA ARG A 252 73.45 32.65 -20.12
C ARG A 252 74.06 31.68 -19.12
#